data_AF-A0A4S4CZS0-F1
#
_entry.id   AF-A0A4S4CZS0-F1
#
_cell.length_a   1.000
_cell.length_b   1.000
_cell.length_c   1.000
_cell.angle_alpha   90.00
_cell.angle_beta   90.00
_cell.angle_gamma   90.00
#
_symmetry.space_group_name_H-M   'P 1'
#
loop_
_entity.id
_entity.type
_entity.pdbx_description
1 polymer ?
#
loop_
_entity_poly.entity_id
_entity_poly.type
_entity_poly.pdbx_seq_one_letter_code
_entity_poly.pdbx_strand_id
1 'polypeptide(L)'
;MCHNIRRGRVSNWITDPGCRNAVSLVLGEPNSELACSIEAECRGKSWEGIIKKICTRIKYIEVIVTGSMAQYIPTLEFYSGGGIPLVSTMYASLECYLGINLEPLCKPCDVSYTLLSIMAYFEFLPISLMEKNQPGVSTLPTDHELQYYSCSGAVSAELNCIEKEEDKRVESEAVGLVDVKLGHHYELVVTSFTGLYRYRVGDILMVTGFHNNAPHFRFVQWRNVVLSIDTDKTNEEDLLNAVAQA
;
A
#
# COMPACT_ATOMS: atom_id res chain seq x y z
N MET A 1 -28.87 10.09 2.97
CA MET A 1 -28.93 9.34 1.70
C MET A 1 -30.31 8.75 1.42
N CYS A 2 -30.86 7.84 2.25
CA CYS A 2 -32.16 7.20 1.98
C CYS A 2 -33.32 8.19 1.74
N HIS A 3 -33.33 9.33 2.44
CA HIS A 3 -34.29 10.41 2.18
C HIS A 3 -34.19 11.00 0.76
N ASN A 4 -32.98 11.11 0.20
CA ASN A 4 -32.79 11.62 -1.16
C ASN A 4 -33.30 10.63 -2.20
N ILE A 5 -33.04 9.34 -2.01
CA ILE A 5 -33.53 8.24 -2.85
C ILE A 5 -35.06 8.19 -2.80
N ARG A 6 -35.64 8.25 -1.59
CA ARG A 6 -37.09 8.23 -1.37
C ARG A 6 -37.82 9.39 -2.06
N ARG A 7 -37.19 10.56 -2.16
CA ARG A 7 -37.79 11.77 -2.75
C ARG A 7 -37.36 12.04 -4.18
N GLY A 8 -36.38 11.31 -4.72
CA GLY A 8 -35.74 11.61 -6.01
C GLY A 8 -35.09 13.01 -6.04
N ARG A 9 -34.62 13.53 -4.90
CA ARG A 9 -34.09 14.90 -4.79
C ARG A 9 -32.83 14.96 -3.96
N VAL A 10 -31.80 15.62 -4.51
CA VAL A 10 -30.52 15.89 -3.84
C VAL A 10 -30.75 16.84 -2.66
N SER A 11 -30.01 16.64 -1.57
CA SER A 11 -30.07 17.50 -0.39
C SER A 11 -29.61 18.93 -0.68
N ASN A 12 -30.21 19.92 -0.02
CA ASN A 12 -29.93 21.35 -0.28
C ASN A 12 -28.54 21.81 0.18
N TRP A 13 -27.87 21.06 1.06
CA TRP A 13 -26.51 21.38 1.51
C TRP A 13 -25.44 21.10 0.46
N ILE A 14 -25.78 20.32 -0.58
CA ILE A 14 -24.91 20.12 -1.76
C ILE A 14 -25.15 21.33 -2.67
N THR A 15 -24.22 22.29 -2.62
CA THR A 15 -24.32 23.57 -3.33
C THR A 15 -23.74 23.53 -4.73
N ASP A 16 -22.79 22.62 -4.99
CA ASP A 16 -22.12 22.51 -6.28
C ASP A 16 -23.09 22.12 -7.41
N PRO A 17 -23.30 22.97 -8.42
CA PRO A 17 -24.27 22.72 -9.48
C PRO A 17 -23.87 21.53 -10.36
N GLY A 18 -22.58 21.26 -10.56
CA GLY A 18 -22.10 20.13 -11.35
C GLY A 18 -22.50 18.79 -10.73
N CYS A 19 -22.22 18.61 -9.44
CA CYS A 19 -22.60 17.46 -8.64
C CYS A 19 -24.12 17.28 -8.60
N ARG A 20 -24.88 18.37 -8.38
CA ARG A 20 -26.36 18.29 -8.36
C ARG A 20 -26.90 17.80 -9.70
N ASN A 21 -26.42 18.34 -10.80
CA ASN A 21 -26.85 17.93 -12.14
C ASN A 21 -26.50 16.46 -12.41
N ALA A 22 -25.26 16.04 -12.11
CA ALA A 22 -24.82 14.66 -12.30
C ALA A 22 -25.64 13.66 -11.47
N VAL A 23 -25.85 13.96 -10.19
CA VAL A 23 -26.59 13.07 -9.28
C VAL A 23 -28.09 13.08 -9.60
N SER A 24 -28.66 14.19 -10.06
CA SER A 24 -30.06 14.25 -10.50
C SER A 24 -30.34 13.34 -11.71
N LEU A 25 -29.37 13.16 -12.61
CA LEU A 25 -29.49 12.21 -13.74
C LEU A 25 -29.58 10.75 -13.27
N VAL A 26 -28.92 10.41 -12.16
CA VAL A 26 -28.86 9.03 -11.62
C VAL A 26 -30.01 8.75 -10.64
N LEU A 27 -30.37 9.72 -9.80
CA LEU A 27 -31.46 9.57 -8.81
C LEU A 27 -32.81 9.28 -9.49
N GLY A 28 -33.03 9.80 -10.70
CA GLY A 28 -34.23 9.55 -11.48
C GLY A 28 -35.52 9.84 -10.71
N GLU A 29 -36.44 8.89 -10.73
CA GLU A 29 -37.72 8.98 -10.03
C GLU A 29 -37.64 8.57 -8.55
N PRO A 30 -38.55 9.09 -7.69
CA PRO A 30 -38.60 8.72 -6.28
C PRO A 30 -38.74 7.20 -6.08
N ASN A 31 -37.78 6.58 -5.38
CA ASN A 31 -37.78 5.14 -5.12
C ASN A 31 -37.84 4.84 -3.62
N SER A 32 -39.06 4.63 -3.11
CA SER A 32 -39.28 4.37 -1.69
C SER A 32 -38.87 2.96 -1.26
N GLU A 33 -39.04 1.96 -2.14
CA GLU A 33 -38.70 0.56 -1.84
C GLU A 33 -37.19 0.38 -1.65
N LEU A 34 -36.38 0.92 -2.58
CA LEU A 34 -34.93 0.90 -2.47
C LEU A 34 -34.46 1.63 -1.21
N ALA A 35 -35.03 2.79 -0.92
CA ALA A 35 -34.68 3.56 0.27
C ALA A 35 -34.98 2.78 1.56
N CYS A 36 -36.12 2.09 1.64
CA CYS A 36 -36.48 1.25 2.78
C CYS A 36 -35.59 0.02 2.90
N SER A 37 -35.23 -0.63 1.79
CA SER A 37 -34.31 -1.77 1.78
C SER A 37 -32.92 -1.40 2.30
N ILE A 38 -32.32 -0.31 1.79
CA ILE A 38 -31.03 0.19 2.27
C ILE A 38 -31.12 0.57 3.76
N GLU A 39 -32.19 1.26 4.15
CA GLU A 39 -32.40 1.67 5.54
C GLU A 39 -32.55 0.47 6.49
N ALA A 40 -33.18 -0.63 6.06
CA ALA A 40 -33.29 -1.84 6.85
C ALA A 40 -31.92 -2.48 7.12
N GLU A 41 -31.06 -2.58 6.10
CA GLU A 41 -29.71 -3.13 6.26
C GLU A 41 -28.83 -2.23 7.14
N CYS A 42 -28.88 -0.90 6.94
CA CYS A 42 -28.07 0.05 7.71
C CYS A 42 -28.51 0.21 9.18
N ARG A 43 -29.76 -0.10 9.51
CA ARG A 43 -30.27 -0.08 10.91
C ARG A 43 -29.83 -1.32 11.72
N GLY A 44 -29.20 -2.30 11.07
CA GLY A 44 -28.68 -3.48 11.74
C GLY A 44 -27.66 -3.14 12.85
N LYS A 45 -27.62 -3.96 13.91
CA LYS A 45 -26.67 -3.78 15.03
C LYS A 45 -25.22 -4.06 14.64
N SER A 46 -25.00 -4.91 13.64
CA SER A 46 -23.68 -5.23 13.10
C SER A 46 -23.64 -4.90 11.62
N TRP A 47 -22.54 -4.26 11.20
CA TRP A 47 -22.24 -3.93 9.81
C TRP A 47 -21.37 -4.99 9.13
N GLU A 48 -21.20 -6.14 9.76
CA GLU A 48 -20.53 -7.28 9.13
C GLU A 48 -21.25 -7.68 7.83
N GLY A 49 -20.47 -7.79 6.76
CA GLY A 49 -20.98 -8.12 5.42
C GLY A 49 -21.89 -7.05 4.79
N ILE A 50 -21.88 -5.80 5.29
CA ILE A 50 -22.74 -4.72 4.78
C ILE A 50 -22.53 -4.48 3.28
N ILE A 51 -21.30 -4.63 2.77
CA ILE A 51 -21.00 -4.45 1.35
C ILE A 51 -21.78 -5.47 0.51
N LYS A 52 -21.83 -6.73 0.96
CA LYS A 52 -22.56 -7.80 0.26
C LYS A 52 -24.08 -7.61 0.35
N LYS A 53 -24.57 -7.09 1.48
CA LYS A 53 -25.99 -6.80 1.71
C LYS A 53 -26.52 -5.69 0.79
N ILE A 54 -25.77 -4.58 0.69
CA ILE A 54 -26.14 -3.44 -0.16
C ILE A 54 -25.87 -3.77 -1.64
N CYS A 55 -24.67 -4.28 -1.95
CA CYS A 55 -24.24 -4.59 -3.30
C CYS A 55 -24.30 -6.11 -3.56
N THR A 56 -25.52 -6.65 -3.68
CA THR A 56 -25.77 -8.10 -3.79
C THR A 56 -25.08 -8.80 -4.98
N ARG A 57 -24.71 -8.05 -6.02
CA ARG A 57 -24.04 -8.57 -7.23
C ARG A 57 -22.52 -8.38 -7.25
N ILE A 58 -21.92 -7.90 -6.16
CA ILE A 58 -20.47 -7.68 -6.08
C ILE A 58 -19.68 -8.98 -6.29
N LYS A 59 -18.56 -8.90 -7.01
CA LYS A 59 -17.70 -10.04 -7.35
C LYS A 59 -16.37 -10.01 -6.62
N TYR A 60 -15.78 -8.83 -6.50
CA TYR A 60 -14.54 -8.56 -5.80
C TYR A 60 -14.53 -7.08 -5.38
N ILE A 61 -13.61 -6.71 -4.49
CA ILE A 61 -13.34 -5.32 -4.12
C ILE A 61 -11.95 -4.99 -4.67
N GLU A 62 -11.88 -4.06 -5.62
CA GLU A 62 -10.61 -3.54 -6.13
C GLU A 62 -10.06 -2.48 -5.18
N VAL A 63 -8.96 -2.79 -4.51
CA VAL A 63 -8.32 -1.91 -3.52
C VAL A 63 -6.87 -2.34 -3.30
N ILE A 64 -5.98 -1.38 -3.06
CA ILE A 64 -4.59 -1.66 -2.69
C ILE A 64 -4.58 -2.21 -1.26
N VAL A 65 -4.07 -3.43 -1.09
CA VAL A 65 -3.97 -4.13 0.21
C VAL A 65 -2.53 -4.48 0.59
N THR A 66 -1.55 -3.92 -0.13
CA THR A 66 -0.12 -4.13 0.10
C THR A 66 0.51 -2.94 0.82
N GLY A 67 1.65 -3.16 1.48
CA GLY A 67 2.35 -2.11 2.23
C GLY A 67 1.55 -1.66 3.46
N SER A 68 1.54 -0.35 3.75
CA SER A 68 0.79 0.21 4.90
C SER A 68 -0.71 -0.10 4.83
N MET A 69 -1.29 -0.23 3.63
CA MET A 69 -2.70 -0.56 3.44
C MET A 69 -3.08 -1.98 3.92
N ALA A 70 -2.11 -2.86 4.13
CA ALA A 70 -2.37 -4.20 4.68
C ALA A 70 -3.05 -4.16 6.05
N GLN A 71 -2.87 -3.07 6.83
CA GLN A 71 -3.54 -2.88 8.12
C GLN A 71 -5.07 -2.85 8.02
N TYR A 72 -5.62 -2.50 6.86
CA TYR A 72 -7.07 -2.43 6.64
C TYR A 72 -7.70 -3.75 6.21
N ILE A 73 -6.90 -4.78 5.91
CA ILE A 73 -7.41 -6.09 5.46
C ILE A 73 -8.47 -6.64 6.43
N PRO A 74 -8.25 -6.72 7.76
CA PRO A 74 -9.25 -7.28 8.68
C PRO A 74 -10.55 -6.44 8.71
N THR A 75 -10.44 -5.12 8.59
CA THR A 75 -11.60 -4.22 8.53
C THR A 75 -12.40 -4.41 7.24
N LEU A 76 -11.72 -4.58 6.09
CA LEU A 76 -12.35 -4.87 4.82
C LEU A 76 -13.00 -6.27 4.80
N GLU A 77 -12.35 -7.26 5.40
CA GLU A 77 -12.90 -8.61 5.58
C GLU A 77 -14.17 -8.59 6.44
N PHE A 78 -14.19 -7.79 7.51
CA PHE A 78 -15.38 -7.59 8.34
C PHE A 78 -16.56 -7.00 7.54
N TYR A 79 -16.34 -5.89 6.81
CA TYR A 79 -17.42 -5.26 6.04
C TYR A 79 -17.84 -6.06 4.79
N SER A 80 -16.96 -6.90 4.25
CA SER A 80 -17.28 -7.81 3.14
C SER A 80 -17.90 -9.13 3.59
N GLY A 81 -17.77 -9.49 4.87
CA GLY A 81 -18.26 -10.74 5.44
C GLY A 81 -17.42 -11.96 5.03
N GLY A 82 -16.11 -11.76 4.80
CA GLY A 82 -15.12 -12.83 4.55
C GLY A 82 -15.26 -13.62 3.25
N GLY A 83 -16.21 -13.26 2.37
CA GLY A 83 -16.54 -14.02 1.16
C GLY A 83 -16.31 -13.28 -0.15
N ILE A 84 -15.75 -12.07 -0.12
CA ILE A 84 -15.48 -11.25 -1.32
C ILE A 84 -13.96 -11.10 -1.44
N PRO A 85 -13.36 -11.53 -2.56
CA PRO A 85 -11.93 -11.34 -2.80
C PRO A 85 -11.53 -9.86 -2.80
N LEU A 86 -10.44 -9.54 -2.12
CA LEU A 86 -9.76 -8.24 -2.20
C LEU A 86 -8.71 -8.32 -3.30
N VAL A 87 -8.82 -7.45 -4.30
CA VAL A 87 -8.01 -7.50 -5.52
C VAL A 87 -7.16 -6.24 -5.61
N SER A 88 -5.84 -6.40 -5.56
CA SER A 88 -4.91 -5.32 -5.88
C SER A 88 -4.38 -5.53 -7.30
N THR A 89 -4.87 -4.72 -8.24
CA THR A 89 -4.64 -4.90 -9.67
C THR A 89 -3.34 -4.28 -10.14
N MET A 90 -2.99 -3.10 -9.62
CA MET A 90 -1.93 -2.26 -10.18
C MET A 90 -0.96 -1.78 -9.10
N TYR A 91 0.29 -1.62 -9.52
CA TYR A 91 1.33 -0.94 -8.77
C TYR A 91 1.80 0.27 -9.58
N ALA A 92 1.61 1.46 -9.01
CA ALA A 92 1.91 2.72 -9.66
C ALA A 92 2.33 3.76 -8.61
N SER A 93 3.06 4.78 -9.06
CA SER A 93 3.44 5.95 -8.29
C SER A 93 3.02 7.23 -9.03
N LEU A 94 3.26 8.39 -8.43
CA LEU A 94 3.03 9.69 -9.10
C LEU A 94 3.97 9.88 -10.29
N GLU A 95 5.14 9.27 -10.24
CA GLU A 95 6.22 9.37 -11.21
C GLU A 95 6.02 8.43 -12.42
N CYS A 96 5.43 7.25 -12.22
CA CYS A 96 5.26 6.26 -13.27
C CYS A 96 4.22 5.19 -12.92
N TYR A 97 3.54 4.65 -13.94
CA TYR A 97 2.87 3.35 -13.84
C TYR A 97 3.91 2.24 -13.91
N LEU A 98 3.96 1.36 -12.91
CA LEU A 98 5.10 0.45 -12.74
C LEU A 98 4.76 -0.98 -13.19
N GLY A 99 3.66 -1.53 -12.69
CA GLY A 99 3.33 -2.93 -12.90
C GLY A 99 1.89 -3.31 -12.61
N ILE A 100 1.59 -4.58 -12.87
CA ILE A 100 0.27 -5.20 -12.69
C ILE A 100 0.38 -6.51 -11.92
N ASN A 101 -0.67 -6.88 -11.21
CA ASN A 101 -0.79 -8.20 -10.60
C ASN A 101 -1.35 -9.19 -11.64
N LEU A 102 -0.54 -10.20 -12.01
CA LEU A 102 -0.96 -11.25 -12.95
C LEU A 102 -1.89 -12.28 -12.31
N GLU A 103 -1.91 -12.39 -10.97
CA GLU A 103 -2.77 -13.29 -10.20
C GLU A 103 -3.72 -12.47 -9.30
N PRO A 104 -4.70 -11.75 -9.87
CA PRO A 104 -5.52 -10.80 -9.12
C PRO A 104 -6.35 -11.42 -7.98
N LEU A 105 -6.63 -12.73 -8.05
CA LEU A 105 -7.42 -13.45 -7.05
C LEU A 105 -6.56 -14.14 -5.97
N CYS A 106 -5.25 -13.90 -5.93
CA CYS A 106 -4.38 -14.39 -4.86
C CYS A 106 -4.78 -13.79 -3.51
N LYS A 107 -4.32 -14.40 -2.40
CA LYS A 107 -4.53 -13.82 -1.08
C LYS A 107 -3.80 -12.47 -0.95
N PRO A 108 -4.31 -11.50 -0.17
CA PRO A 108 -3.66 -10.22 0.05
C PRO A 108 -2.17 -10.30 0.46
N CYS A 109 -1.79 -11.31 1.25
CA CYS A 109 -0.41 -11.54 1.68
C CYS A 109 0.53 -12.06 0.57
N ASP A 110 -0.04 -12.63 -0.49
CA ASP A 110 0.72 -13.28 -1.57
C ASP A 110 0.87 -12.37 -2.80
N VAL A 111 0.21 -11.20 -2.81
CA VAL A 111 0.22 -10.23 -3.91
C VAL A 111 1.64 -9.92 -4.35
N SER A 112 1.87 -10.10 -5.65
CA SER A 112 3.11 -9.75 -6.33
C SER A 112 2.79 -9.04 -7.64
N TYR A 113 3.58 -8.04 -7.98
CA TYR A 113 3.40 -7.21 -9.16
C TYR A 113 4.48 -7.51 -10.20
N THR A 114 4.10 -7.73 -11.45
CA THR A 114 5.01 -7.82 -12.58
C THR A 114 5.21 -6.42 -13.15
N LEU A 115 6.46 -5.95 -13.17
CA LEU A 115 6.78 -4.65 -13.77
C LEU A 115 6.68 -4.74 -15.30
N LEU A 116 6.09 -3.72 -15.89
CA LEU A 116 5.89 -3.63 -17.33
C LEU A 116 7.04 -2.86 -17.96
N SER A 117 7.98 -3.57 -18.59
CA SER A 117 9.19 -2.99 -19.22
C SER A 117 8.93 -1.90 -20.27
N ILE A 118 7.70 -1.80 -20.78
CA ILE A 118 7.30 -0.74 -21.71
C ILE A 118 7.00 0.61 -21.03
N MET A 119 6.79 0.64 -19.71
CA MET A 119 6.36 1.85 -19.00
C MET A 119 7.52 2.75 -18.59
N ALA A 120 8.66 2.16 -18.25
CA ALA A 120 9.88 2.86 -17.90
C ALA A 120 11.09 1.91 -17.98
N TYR A 121 12.29 2.48 -17.95
CA TYR A 121 13.50 1.72 -17.71
C TYR A 121 13.71 1.55 -16.20
N PHE A 122 13.86 0.29 -15.77
CA PHE A 122 13.95 -0.07 -14.34
C PHE A 122 15.35 -0.55 -13.98
N GLU A 123 15.89 0.05 -12.93
CA GLU A 123 17.12 -0.33 -12.25
C GLU A 123 16.81 -0.66 -10.78
N PHE A 124 17.65 -1.48 -10.17
CA PHE A 124 17.44 -1.99 -8.82
C PHE A 124 18.70 -1.87 -7.99
N LEU A 125 18.64 -1.12 -6.89
CA LEU A 125 19.75 -1.02 -5.94
C LEU A 125 19.61 -2.17 -4.92
N PRO A 126 20.56 -3.11 -4.85
CA PRO A 126 20.48 -4.20 -3.87
C PRO A 126 20.46 -3.67 -2.44
N ILE A 127 19.52 -4.17 -1.63
CA ILE A 127 19.46 -3.88 -0.20
C ILE A 127 19.92 -5.12 0.54
N SER A 128 21.09 -5.03 1.16
CA SER A 128 21.47 -5.96 2.22
C SER A 128 20.65 -5.62 3.46
N LEU A 129 19.40 -6.10 3.50
CA LEU A 129 18.72 -6.25 4.78
C LEU A 129 19.60 -7.22 5.56
N MET A 130 20.34 -6.71 6.53
CA MET A 130 21.37 -7.46 7.22
C MET A 130 20.77 -8.77 7.75
N GLU A 131 21.20 -9.90 7.18
CA GLU A 131 21.35 -11.14 7.92
C GLU A 131 22.37 -10.89 9.05
N LYS A 132 21.97 -10.18 10.10
CA LYS A 132 22.73 -10.08 11.34
C LYS A 132 21.87 -10.63 12.47
N ASN A 133 21.84 -11.96 12.50
CA ASN A 133 21.85 -12.89 13.63
C ASN A 133 21.48 -14.25 13.01
N GLN A 134 22.37 -15.19 12.72
CA GLN A 134 23.27 -15.91 13.63
C GLN A 134 24.34 -16.72 12.82
N PRO A 135 25.57 -16.93 13.33
CA PRO A 135 26.31 -18.17 13.05
C PRO A 135 25.77 -19.29 13.94
N GLY A 136 25.67 -20.51 13.40
CA GLY A 136 24.80 -21.57 13.92
C GLY A 136 25.14 -22.14 15.31
N VAL A 137 24.12 -22.72 15.94
CA VAL A 137 24.02 -24.12 16.43
C VAL A 137 22.66 -24.29 17.13
N SER A 138 22.12 -25.49 16.96
CA SER A 138 20.83 -26.07 17.35
C SER A 138 20.20 -25.76 18.73
N THR A 139 18.87 -25.95 18.74
CA THR A 139 17.90 -26.28 19.84
C THR A 139 16.94 -25.17 20.32
N LEU A 140 15.65 -25.39 20.09
CA LEU A 140 14.49 -24.87 20.87
C LEU A 140 14.29 -25.79 22.11
N PRO A 141 13.46 -25.45 23.13
CA PRO A 141 12.64 -24.24 23.40
C PRO A 141 12.95 -23.65 24.83
N THR A 142 12.37 -22.56 25.34
CA THR A 142 11.02 -22.48 25.99
C THR A 142 10.82 -21.05 26.55
N ASP A 143 9.60 -20.53 26.42
CA ASP A 143 8.84 -19.54 27.22
C ASP A 143 9.47 -18.27 27.83
N HIS A 144 8.75 -17.16 27.55
CA HIS A 144 8.54 -15.95 28.35
C HIS A 144 9.76 -15.19 28.92
N GLU A 145 10.09 -14.02 28.34
CA GLU A 145 9.81 -12.72 28.97
C GLU A 145 10.28 -11.53 28.12
N LEU A 146 9.53 -10.44 28.21
CA LEU A 146 9.74 -9.15 27.58
C LEU A 146 11.03 -8.48 28.06
N GLN A 147 11.79 -7.85 27.14
CA GLN A 147 12.71 -6.78 27.54
C GLN A 147 12.90 -5.70 26.47
N TYR A 148 12.00 -4.71 26.55
CA TYR A 148 12.28 -3.27 26.56
C TYR A 148 13.61 -2.81 25.94
N TYR A 149 13.56 -2.14 24.77
CA TYR A 149 14.68 -1.34 24.28
C TYR A 149 14.79 -0.07 25.11
N SER A 150 15.78 0.00 25.99
CA SER A 150 16.19 1.23 26.66
C SER A 150 17.14 2.03 25.78
N CYS A 151 16.82 3.32 25.61
CA CYS A 151 17.76 4.33 25.13
C CYS A 151 18.81 4.59 26.22
N SER A 152 20.10 4.56 25.86
CA SER A 152 21.15 5.26 26.61
C SER A 152 21.94 6.14 25.65
N GLY A 153 21.95 7.44 25.93
CA GLY A 153 22.53 8.47 25.09
C GLY A 153 24.04 8.70 25.25
N ALA A 154 24.49 9.56 24.34
CA ALA A 154 25.68 10.40 24.36
C ALA A 154 27.06 9.73 24.31
N VAL A 155 27.60 9.64 23.09
CA VAL A 155 28.96 10.13 22.81
C VAL A 155 28.87 11.05 21.59
N SER A 156 28.89 12.36 21.84
CA SER A 156 28.90 13.41 20.83
C SER A 156 30.33 13.88 20.58
N ALA A 157 30.93 13.41 19.49
CA ALA A 157 31.92 14.10 18.66
C ALA A 157 32.39 13.07 17.61
N GLU A 158 32.51 13.51 16.35
CA GLU A 158 32.96 12.71 15.20
C GLU A 158 31.90 11.84 14.49
N LEU A 159 30.78 12.42 14.05
CA LEU A 159 29.97 11.82 12.98
C LEU A 159 29.55 12.84 11.90
N ASN A 160 30.32 13.91 11.69
CA ASN A 160 30.07 14.89 10.61
C ASN A 160 30.91 14.67 9.34
N CYS A 161 31.53 13.50 9.17
CA CYS A 161 32.39 13.21 8.01
C CYS A 161 32.02 11.93 7.24
N ILE A 162 30.92 11.24 7.55
CA ILE A 162 30.58 9.95 6.89
C ILE A 162 29.43 10.09 5.88
N GLU A 163 28.51 11.04 6.08
CA GLU A 163 27.30 11.16 5.24
C GLU A 163 27.57 11.58 3.78
N LYS A 164 28.73 12.18 3.48
CA LYS A 164 29.08 12.60 2.11
C LYS A 164 29.88 11.56 1.30
N GLU A 165 30.41 10.51 1.94
CA GLU A 165 31.19 9.48 1.24
C GLU A 165 30.40 8.21 0.92
N GLU A 166 29.36 7.88 1.68
CA GLU A 166 28.53 6.69 1.40
C GLU A 166 27.66 6.85 0.14
N ASP A 167 27.19 8.05 -0.14
CA ASP A 167 26.31 8.33 -1.29
C ASP A 167 27.03 8.22 -2.65
N LYS A 168 28.37 8.29 -2.69
CA LYS A 168 29.17 8.11 -3.92
C LYS A 168 29.66 6.69 -4.15
N ARG A 169 29.69 5.82 -3.14
CA ARG A 169 30.21 4.44 -3.29
C ARG A 169 29.13 3.42 -3.66
N VAL A 170 27.85 3.74 -3.46
CA VAL A 170 26.71 2.84 -3.76
C VAL A 170 26.10 3.09 -5.15
N GLU A 171 26.52 4.14 -5.88
CA GLU A 171 26.09 4.40 -7.27
C GLU A 171 26.51 3.31 -8.29
N SER A 172 27.37 2.37 -7.90
CA SER A 172 28.14 1.54 -8.86
C SER A 172 27.56 0.16 -9.20
N GLU A 173 26.45 -0.30 -8.62
CA GLU A 173 25.95 -1.64 -9.00
C GLU A 173 24.43 -1.78 -8.94
N ALA A 174 23.72 -0.77 -9.46
CA ALA A 174 22.32 -0.97 -9.82
C ALA A 174 22.23 -2.09 -10.86
N VAL A 175 21.35 -3.07 -10.63
CA VAL A 175 21.14 -4.18 -11.56
C VAL A 175 19.93 -3.89 -12.45
N GLY A 176 19.95 -4.38 -13.69
CA GLY A 176 18.81 -4.25 -14.59
C GLY A 176 17.64 -5.15 -14.18
N LEU A 177 16.46 -4.88 -14.74
CA LEU A 177 15.24 -5.66 -14.48
C LEU A 177 15.42 -7.18 -14.65
N VAL A 178 16.22 -7.62 -15.62
CA VAL A 178 16.43 -9.05 -15.90
C VAL A 178 17.48 -9.71 -15.01
N ASP A 179 18.27 -8.91 -14.28
CA ASP A 179 19.42 -9.36 -13.48
C ASP A 179 19.10 -9.47 -11.98
N VAL A 180 17.85 -9.21 -11.60
CA VAL A 180 17.38 -9.34 -10.22
C VAL A 180 17.37 -10.80 -9.77
N LYS A 181 17.64 -11.04 -8.48
CA LYS A 181 17.75 -12.39 -7.91
C LYS A 181 16.55 -12.72 -7.04
N LEU A 182 16.04 -13.95 -7.16
CA LEU A 182 14.94 -14.45 -6.34
C LEU A 182 15.24 -14.30 -4.84
N GLY A 183 14.25 -13.86 -4.07
CA GLY A 183 14.34 -13.66 -2.62
C GLY A 183 15.17 -12.45 -2.18
N HIS A 184 15.83 -11.75 -3.10
CA HIS A 184 16.60 -10.55 -2.76
C HIS A 184 15.70 -9.31 -2.73
N HIS A 185 16.13 -8.33 -1.95
CA HIS A 185 15.45 -7.06 -1.74
C HIS A 185 16.19 -5.96 -2.49
N TYR A 186 15.42 -5.05 -3.08
CA TYR A 186 15.94 -3.97 -3.91
C TYR A 186 15.18 -2.67 -3.68
N GLU A 187 15.89 -1.55 -3.74
CA GLU A 187 15.29 -0.23 -3.93
C GLU A 187 15.02 0.00 -5.41
N LEU A 188 13.80 0.43 -5.73
CA LEU A 188 13.40 0.71 -7.11
C LEU A 188 13.97 2.04 -7.62
N VAL A 189 14.62 1.99 -8.78
CA VAL A 189 15.12 3.14 -9.53
C VAL A 189 14.46 3.18 -10.91
N VAL A 190 13.93 4.34 -11.30
CA VAL A 190 13.13 4.50 -12.52
C VAL A 190 13.73 5.59 -13.40
N THR A 191 13.81 5.29 -14.71
CA THR A 191 14.00 6.30 -15.76
C THR A 191 12.74 6.36 -16.63
N SER A 192 12.02 7.49 -16.59
CA SER A 192 10.70 7.66 -17.22
C SER A 192 10.75 8.48 -18.51
N PHE A 193 9.71 8.36 -19.35
CA PHE A 193 9.53 9.18 -20.54
C PHE A 193 9.25 10.66 -20.23
N THR A 194 8.91 10.98 -18.98
CA THR A 194 8.63 12.34 -18.51
C THR A 194 9.89 13.11 -18.07
N GLY A 195 11.08 12.50 -18.19
CA GLY A 195 12.36 13.17 -17.93
C GLY A 195 12.93 12.91 -16.54
N LEU A 196 12.43 11.91 -15.81
CA LEU A 196 13.10 11.40 -14.61
C LEU A 196 14.21 10.44 -15.05
N TYR A 197 15.44 10.66 -14.58
CA TYR A 197 16.61 9.85 -14.93
C TYR A 197 17.20 9.25 -13.66
N ARG A 198 17.27 7.92 -13.61
CA ARG A 198 17.76 7.15 -12.45
C ARG A 198 17.16 7.66 -11.12
N TYR A 199 15.87 7.98 -11.14
CA TYR A 199 15.16 8.51 -9.97
C TYR A 199 14.88 7.39 -8.97
N ARG A 200 15.29 7.60 -7.72
CA ARG A 200 15.03 6.66 -6.62
C ARG A 200 13.59 6.84 -6.14
N VAL A 201 12.76 5.84 -6.36
CA VAL A 201 11.35 5.86 -5.92
C VAL A 201 11.25 5.77 -4.40
N GLY A 202 12.23 5.13 -3.76
CA GLY A 202 12.23 4.85 -2.32
C GLY A 202 11.41 3.61 -1.94
N ASP A 203 10.88 2.88 -2.93
CA ASP A 203 10.16 1.64 -2.72
C ASP A 203 11.12 0.45 -2.55
N ILE A 204 10.87 -0.34 -1.50
CA ILE A 204 11.59 -1.58 -1.25
C ILE A 204 10.76 -2.76 -1.77
N LEU A 205 11.33 -3.48 -2.72
CA LEU A 205 10.69 -4.59 -3.42
C LEU A 205 11.47 -5.88 -3.19
N MET A 206 10.76 -6.99 -2.97
CA MET A 206 11.35 -8.33 -2.90
C MET A 206 10.97 -9.13 -4.13
N VAL A 207 11.94 -9.76 -4.79
CA VAL A 207 11.67 -10.65 -5.93
C VAL A 207 11.03 -11.95 -5.44
N THR A 208 9.79 -12.22 -5.87
CA THR A 208 9.04 -13.43 -5.46
C THR A 208 9.00 -14.53 -6.50
N GLY A 209 9.34 -14.21 -7.75
CA GLY A 209 9.31 -15.18 -8.85
C GLY A 209 9.45 -14.48 -10.19
N PHE A 210 9.18 -15.22 -11.27
CA PHE A 210 9.25 -14.73 -12.64
C PHE A 210 8.05 -15.27 -13.44
N HIS A 211 7.43 -14.43 -14.25
CA HIS A 211 6.46 -14.85 -15.27
C HIS A 211 7.16 -14.74 -16.62
N ASN A 212 7.46 -15.90 -17.22
CA ASN A 212 8.43 -15.98 -18.30
C ASN A 212 9.76 -15.37 -17.86
N ASN A 213 10.21 -14.30 -18.53
CA ASN A 213 11.44 -13.58 -18.19
C ASN A 213 11.19 -12.31 -17.35
N ALA A 214 9.93 -11.97 -17.06
CA ALA A 214 9.59 -10.75 -16.31
C ALA A 214 9.54 -11.06 -14.79
N PRO A 215 10.34 -10.38 -13.96
CA PRO A 215 10.30 -10.59 -12.51
C PRO A 215 8.98 -10.12 -11.88
N HIS A 216 8.58 -10.81 -10.82
CA HIS A 216 7.52 -10.40 -9.90
C HIS A 216 8.12 -9.82 -8.63
N PHE A 217 7.50 -8.76 -8.14
CA PHE A 217 7.91 -8.06 -6.95
C PHE A 217 6.78 -8.02 -5.94
N ARG A 218 7.07 -8.46 -4.71
CA ARG A 218 6.25 -8.13 -3.56
C ARG A 218 6.69 -6.77 -3.02
N PHE A 219 5.72 -5.89 -2.82
CA PHE A 219 5.96 -4.63 -2.12
C PHE A 219 6.24 -4.91 -0.65
N VAL A 220 7.36 -4.40 -0.14
CA VAL A 220 7.76 -4.59 1.27
C VAL A 220 7.40 -3.34 2.06
N GLN A 221 8.04 -2.21 1.76
CA GLN A 221 7.82 -0.95 2.46
C GLN A 221 8.36 0.23 1.67
N TRP A 222 7.95 1.43 2.08
CA TRP A 222 8.59 2.67 1.68
C TRP A 222 9.81 2.91 2.59
N ARG A 223 10.91 3.39 2.02
CA ARG A 223 12.07 3.80 2.79
C ARG A 223 11.72 5.00 3.67
N ASN A 224 12.19 4.98 4.92
CA ASN A 224 12.05 6.06 5.91
C ASN A 224 10.59 6.42 6.28
N VAL A 225 9.61 5.53 6.11
CA VAL A 225 8.22 5.79 6.55
C VAL A 225 7.94 5.05 7.86
N VAL A 226 7.47 5.79 8.88
CA VAL A 226 7.14 5.26 10.21
C VAL A 226 5.63 5.20 10.42
N LEU A 227 4.89 6.26 10.04
CA LEU A 227 3.44 6.33 10.18
C LEU A 227 2.78 6.65 8.84
N SER A 228 1.66 5.97 8.57
CA SER A 228 0.84 6.16 7.36
C SER A 228 -0.59 5.68 7.62
N ILE A 229 -1.59 6.54 7.39
CA ILE A 229 -3.01 6.21 7.50
C ILE A 229 -3.63 6.04 6.11
N ASP A 230 -3.50 7.04 5.25
CA ASP A 230 -4.00 7.03 3.87
C ASP A 230 -2.83 7.23 2.92
N THR A 231 -2.72 8.41 2.29
CA THR A 231 -1.58 8.76 1.45
C THR A 231 -0.44 9.42 2.21
N ASP A 232 -0.66 9.77 3.48
CA ASP A 232 0.34 10.41 4.33
C ASP A 232 1.51 9.47 4.64
N LYS A 233 2.71 10.05 4.68
CA LYS A 233 3.96 9.36 4.96
C LYS A 233 4.76 10.23 5.92
N THR A 234 4.82 9.83 7.18
CA THR A 234 5.58 10.54 8.22
C THR A 234 6.87 9.77 8.51
N ASN A 235 8.01 10.44 8.43
CA ASN A 235 9.30 9.85 8.77
C ASN A 235 9.66 10.07 10.26
N GLU A 236 10.77 9.48 10.71
CA GLU A 236 11.21 9.57 12.11
C GLU A 236 11.59 11.00 12.50
N GLU A 237 12.24 11.75 11.61
CA GLU A 237 12.63 13.14 11.86
C GLU A 237 11.41 14.06 12.03
N ASP A 238 10.41 13.92 11.17
CA ASP A 238 9.13 14.64 11.25
C ASP A 238 8.43 14.35 12.59
N LEU A 239 8.43 13.08 13.01
CA LEU A 239 7.82 12.67 14.27
C LEU A 239 8.60 13.23 15.48
N LEU A 240 9.93 13.17 15.47
CA LEU A 240 10.77 13.74 16.52
C LEU A 240 10.60 15.26 16.62
N ASN A 241 10.57 15.95 15.48
CA ASN A 241 10.32 17.38 15.42
C ASN A 241 8.93 17.75 15.96
N ALA A 242 7.91 16.96 15.64
CA ALA A 242 6.55 17.17 16.16
C ALA A 242 6.49 16.97 17.69
N VAL A 243 7.16 15.94 18.22
CA VAL A 243 7.23 15.69 19.68
C VAL A 243 8.04 16.77 20.40
N ALA A 244 9.14 17.25 19.80
CA ALA A 244 9.97 18.30 20.39
C ALA A 244 9.27 19.68 20.44
N GLN A 245 8.25 19.89 19.61
CA GLN A 245 7.45 21.13 19.56
C GLN A 245 6.19 21.10 20.43
N ALA A 246 5.86 19.96 21.05
CA ALA A 246 4.68 19.76 21.90
C ALA A 246 4.93 20.16 23.36
#